data_AF-A0A2V9K0A6-F1
#
_entry.id   AF-A0A2V9K0A6-F1
#
_cell.length_a   1.000
_cell.length_b   1.000
_cell.length_c   1.000
_cell.angle_alpha   90.00
_cell.angle_beta   90.00
_cell.angle_gamma   90.00
#
_symmetry.space_group_name_H-M   'P 1'
#
loop_
_entity.id
_entity.type
_entity.pdbx_description
1 polymer ?
#
loop_
_entity_poly.entity_id
_entity_poly.type
_entity_poly.pdbx_seq_one_letter_code
_entity_poly.pdbx_strand_id
1 'polypeptide(L)' 'MALCPECATEIVVDEDLEEGQRLECPECDAKLEVVSTNPTELLAVTETDDEEETT' A
#
# COMPACT_ATOMS: atom_id res chain seq x y z
N MET A 1 3.34 -4.00 11.54
CA MET A 1 2.46 -2.81 11.73
C MET A 1 2.99 -1.72 10.82
N ALA A 2 2.14 -1.11 10.03
CA ALA A 2 2.50 -0.04 9.11
C ALA A 2 1.52 1.13 9.26
N LEU A 3 1.97 2.34 8.96
CA LEU A 3 1.11 3.52 8.96
C LEU A 3 0.58 3.76 7.55
N CYS A 4 -0.72 4.04 7.43
CA CYS A 4 -1.29 4.46 6.17
C CYS A 4 -0.73 5.83 5.78
N PRO A 5 -0.14 5.99 4.59
CA PRO A 5 0.38 7.28 4.13
C PRO A 5 -0.71 8.34 3.89
N GLU A 6 -1.97 7.94 3.67
CA GLU A 6 -3.08 8.86 3.37
C GLU A 6 -3.77 9.40 4.62
N CYS A 7 -4.12 8.51 5.56
CA CYS A 7 -4.92 8.86 6.74
C CYS A 7 -4.15 8.74 8.06
N ALA A 8 -2.87 8.33 8.01
CA ALA A 8 -2.02 8.08 9.18
C ALA A 8 -2.58 7.06 10.18
N THR A 9 -3.51 6.20 9.76
CA THR A 9 -4.02 5.11 10.61
C THR A 9 -3.01 3.98 10.74
N GLU A 10 -3.01 3.29 11.88
CA GLU A 10 -2.20 2.10 12.09
C GLU A 10 -2.87 0.89 11.44
N ILE A 11 -2.25 0.36 10.39
CA ILE A 11 -2.68 -0.86 9.71
C ILE A 11 -1.91 -2.05 10.29
N VAL A 12 -2.66 -3.03 10.77
CA VAL A 12 -2.12 -4.34 11.14
C VAL A 12 -1.87 -5.10 9.85
N VAL A 13 -0.60 -5.43 9.62
CA VAL A 13 -0.15 -6.14 8.44
C VAL A 13 0.63 -7.38 8.87
N ASP A 14 0.45 -8.47 8.13
CA ASP A 14 1.03 -9.78 8.43
C ASP A 14 2.55 -9.82 8.21
N GLU A 15 3.20 -10.80 8.84
CA GLU A 15 4.64 -11.05 8.70
C GLU A 15 5.04 -11.63 7.33
N ASP A 16 4.06 -12.17 6.59
CA ASP A 16 4.22 -12.69 5.22
C ASP A 16 4.02 -11.61 4.14
N LEU A 17 4.09 -10.33 4.53
CA LEU A 17 4.08 -9.22 3.61
C LEU A 17 5.23 -9.31 2.60
N GLU A 18 4.89 -9.22 1.31
CA GLU A 18 5.87 -9.16 0.22
C GLU A 18 5.90 -7.76 -0.42
N GLU A 19 7.08 -7.34 -0.88
CA GLU A 19 7.24 -6.12 -1.69
C GLU A 19 6.47 -6.28 -3.02
N GLY A 20 5.76 -5.23 -3.43
CA GLY A 20 4.84 -5.23 -4.57
C GLY A 20 3.44 -5.76 -4.26
N GLN A 21 3.16 -6.22 -3.04
CA GLN A 21 1.80 -6.61 -2.66
C GLN A 21 0.90 -5.38 -2.57
N ARG A 22 -0.32 -5.48 -3.12
CA ARG A 22 -1.36 -4.44 -3.04
C ARG A 22 -2.35 -4.78 -1.93
N LEU A 23 -2.68 -3.80 -1.10
CA LEU A 23 -3.65 -3.88 0.00
C LEU A 23 -4.51 -2.62 0.02
N GLU A 24 -5.63 -2.67 0.74
CA GLU A 24 -6.54 -1.54 0.88
C GLU A 24 -6.62 -1.12 2.34
N CYS A 25 -6.59 0.19 2.58
CA CYS A 25 -6.73 0.72 3.92
C CYS A 25 -8.17 0.52 4.41
N PRO A 26 -8.40 -0.13 5.56
CA PRO A 26 -9.75 -0.39 6.08
C PRO A 26 -10.48 0.86 6.60
N GLU A 27 -9.78 1.98 6.77
CA GLU A 27 -10.35 3.22 7.32
C GLU A 27 -10.68 4.27 6.23
N CYS A 28 -9.84 4.39 5.21
CA CYS A 28 -10.01 5.39 4.14
C CYS A 28 -10.21 4.80 2.75
N ASP A 29 -10.23 3.46 2.62
CA ASP A 29 -10.34 2.74 1.35
C ASP A 29 -9.25 3.12 0.33
N ALA A 30 -8.13 3.68 0.79
CA ALA A 30 -6.99 3.98 -0.07
C ALA A 30 -6.32 2.68 -0.51
N LYS A 31 -6.04 2.57 -1.81
CA LYS A 31 -5.21 1.47 -2.35
C LYS A 31 -3.75 1.76 -2.00
N LEU A 32 -3.10 0.81 -1.38
CA LEU A 32 -1.71 0.89 -0.94
C LEU A 32 -0.90 -0.26 -1.55
N GLU A 33 0.36 0.00 -1.84
CA GLU A 33 1.33 -1.00 -2.28
C GLU A 33 2.49 -1.07 -1.30
N VAL A 34 2.98 -2.27 -1.06
CA VAL A 34 4.09 -2.53 -0.15
C VAL A 34 5.39 -2.28 -0.90
N VAL A 35 6.12 -1.24 -0.50
CA VAL A 35 7.40 -0.89 -1.12
C VAL A 35 8.60 -1.33 -0.29
N SER A 36 8.37 -1.72 0.98
CA SER A 36 9.38 -2.34 1.82
C SER A 36 8.73 -3.14 2.94
N THR A 37 9.42 -4.19 3.41
CA THR A 37 8.92 -5.08 4.47
C THR A 37 9.73 -4.96 5.77
N ASN A 38 10.90 -4.30 5.74
CA ASN A 38 11.76 -4.16 6.91
C ASN A 38 12.61 -2.87 6.89
N PRO A 39 12.10 -1.74 7.42
CA PRO A 39 10.79 -1.55 8.06
C PRO A 39 9.63 -1.57 7.03
N THR A 40 8.42 -1.91 7.47
CA THR A 40 7.28 -1.95 6.56
C THR A 40 6.90 -0.55 6.08
N GLU A 41 7.01 -0.32 4.77
CA GLU A 41 6.64 0.92 4.12
C GLU A 41 5.53 0.68 3.09
N LEU A 42 4.54 1.57 3.11
CA LEU A 42 3.36 1.53 2.24
C LEU A 42 3.32 2.79 1.40
N LEU A 43 2.97 2.63 0.12
CA LEU A 43 2.81 3.71 -0.83
C LEU A 43 1.36 3.76 -1.30
N ALA A 44 0.73 4.93 -1.25
CA ALA A 44 -0.62 5.09 -1.79
C ALA A 44 -0.57 5.09 -3.33
N VAL A 45 -1.31 4.17 -3.93
CA VAL A 45 -1.45 4.07 -5.39
C VAL A 45 -2.83 4.54 -5.79
N THR A 46 -2.91 5.39 -6.80
CA THR A 46 -4.19 5.78 -7.40
C THR A 46 -4.51 4.85 -8.57
N GLU A 47 -5.77 4.48 -8.77
CA GLU A 47 -6.22 3.63 -9.89
C GLU A 47 -5.86 4.13 -11.30
N THR A 48 -5.40 5.37 -11.42
CA THR A 48 -4.89 5.96 -12.66
C THR A 48 -3.51 5.45 -13.11
N ASP A 49 -2.83 4.58 -12.34
CA ASP A 49 -1.49 4.06 -12.68
C ASP A 49 -1.51 2.67 -13.39
N ASP A 50 -2.66 2.24 -13.92
CA ASP A 50 -2.78 0.98 -14.70
C ASP A 50 -2.85 1.23 -16.24
N GLU A 51 -2.52 2.45 -16.73
CA GLU A 51 -2.67 2.83 -18.15
C GLU A 51 -1.41 3.39 -18.84
N GLU A 52 -0.19 2.97 -18.47
CA GLU A 52 1.03 3.33 -19.22
C GLU A 52 1.73 2.10 -19.85
N GLU A 53 0.97 1.22 -20.50
CA GLU A 53 1.49 0.53 -21.72
C GLU A 53 0.94 1.28 -22.95
N THR A 54 1.41 2.51 -23.13
CA THR A 54 1.23 3.25 -24.38
C THR A 54 2.08 2.59 -25.46
N THR A 55 1.41 1.82 -26.33
CA THR A 55 1.74 1.45 -27.73
C THR A 55 2.99 0.63 -28.09
#